data_AF-A0A8B9SG11-F1
#
_entry.id   AF-A0A8B9SG11-F1
#
_cell.length_a   1.000
_cell.length_b   1.000
_cell.length_c   1.000
_cell.angle_alpha   90.00
_cell.angle_beta   90.00
_cell.angle_gamma   90.00
#
_symmetry.space_group_name_H-M   'P 1'
#
loop_
_entity.id
_entity.type
_entity.pdbx_description
1 polymer ?
#
loop_
_entity_poly.entity_id
_entity_poly.type
_entity_poly.pdbx_seq_one_letter_code
_entity_poly.pdbx_strand_id
1 'polypeptide(L)'
;RGLAAHPGTGSSRSPRSAPPPPGAAALQLPSVTFLGVPPHVTVSCTALSSLPDLTLLYWLGNGSFVEKLYPDGAVREGMVVEEPRGSATVLHRDLHIGSLGARELRTNFTCVVLSPAGFAARQARWAPDEAPAEGPGLG
;
A
#
# COMPACT_ATOMS: atom_id res chain seq x y z
N ARG A 1 -23.47 -16.01 -59.85
CA ARG A 1 -22.35 -16.86 -59.36
C ARG A 1 -21.19 -15.91 -59.09
N GLY A 2 -21.01 -15.29 -57.92
CA GLY A 2 -20.97 -15.86 -56.58
C GLY A 2 -19.53 -16.29 -56.30
N LEU A 3 -18.78 -15.48 -55.53
CA LEU A 3 -17.66 -15.87 -54.65
C LEU A 3 -17.20 -14.63 -53.86
N ALA A 4 -17.44 -14.69 -52.55
CA ALA A 4 -16.93 -13.80 -51.52
C ALA A 4 -15.72 -14.44 -50.82
N ALA A 5 -14.81 -13.62 -50.28
CA ALA A 5 -13.85 -13.90 -49.18
C ALA A 5 -12.73 -12.83 -49.22
N HIS A 6 -12.14 -12.26 -48.16
CA HIS A 6 -12.41 -12.06 -46.72
C HIS A 6 -11.44 -10.91 -46.32
N PRO A 7 -11.77 -10.04 -45.33
CA PRO A 7 -10.84 -9.02 -44.86
C PRO A 7 -9.73 -9.65 -43.98
N GLY A 8 -8.48 -9.26 -44.24
CA GLY A 8 -7.31 -9.70 -43.50
C GLY A 8 -7.33 -9.22 -42.05
N THR A 9 -7.31 -10.17 -41.11
CA THR A 9 -7.24 -9.92 -39.67
C THR A 9 -5.86 -9.39 -39.30
N GLY A 10 -5.76 -8.09 -39.01
CA GLY A 10 -4.56 -7.48 -38.41
C GLY A 10 -4.35 -8.02 -36.99
N SER A 11 -3.40 -8.93 -36.83
CA SER A 11 -3.01 -9.47 -35.53
C SER A 11 -2.18 -8.43 -34.77
N SER A 12 -2.86 -7.64 -33.94
CA SER A 12 -2.22 -6.75 -32.95
C SER A 12 -1.47 -7.62 -31.94
N ARG A 13 -0.17 -7.79 -32.16
CA ARG A 13 0.71 -8.48 -31.23
C ARG A 13 1.04 -7.48 -30.13
N SER A 14 0.39 -7.60 -28.97
CA SER A 14 0.74 -6.81 -27.79
C SER A 14 2.25 -6.90 -27.55
N PRO A 15 2.96 -5.78 -27.33
CA PRO A 15 4.39 -5.85 -27.01
C PRO A 15 4.54 -6.64 -25.71
N ARG A 16 5.36 -7.69 -25.75
CA ARG A 16 5.75 -8.43 -24.54
C ARG A 16 6.52 -7.47 -23.65
N SER A 17 6.08 -7.33 -22.41
CA SER A 17 6.84 -6.63 -21.38
C SER A 17 8.24 -7.25 -21.29
N ALA A 18 9.27 -6.42 -21.39
CA ALA A 18 10.65 -6.85 -21.20
C ALA A 18 10.86 -7.27 -19.73
N PRO A 19 11.66 -8.33 -19.47
CA PRO A 19 12.05 -8.65 -18.10
C PRO A 19 12.86 -7.50 -17.49
N PRO A 20 12.76 -7.26 -16.17
CA PRO A 20 13.55 -6.23 -15.50
C PRO A 20 15.05 -6.52 -15.65
N PRO A 21 15.90 -5.49 -15.74
CA PRO A 21 17.34 -5.68 -15.86
C PRO A 21 17.88 -6.46 -14.66
N PRO A 22 18.90 -7.31 -14.86
CA PRO A 22 19.56 -8.02 -13.77
C PRO A 22 20.11 -7.01 -12.76
N GLY A 23 19.58 -7.03 -11.53
CA GLY A 23 19.87 -6.07 -10.46
C GLY A 23 18.69 -5.21 -10.01
N ALA A 24 17.59 -5.16 -10.77
CA ALA A 24 16.35 -4.53 -10.34
C ALA A 24 15.52 -5.50 -9.47
N ALA A 25 15.99 -5.79 -8.26
CA ALA A 25 15.16 -6.44 -7.26
C ALA A 25 14.16 -5.39 -6.73
N ALA A 26 12.91 -5.48 -7.17
CA ALA A 26 11.85 -4.65 -6.59
C ALA A 26 11.75 -4.94 -5.09
N LEU A 27 11.67 -3.87 -4.28
CA LEU A 27 11.44 -4.01 -2.84
C LEU A 27 10.18 -4.83 -2.57
N GLN A 28 10.22 -5.64 -1.51
CA GLN A 28 9.03 -6.31 -1.02
C GLN A 28 8.00 -5.27 -0.58
N LEU A 29 6.74 -5.50 -0.94
CA LEU A 29 5.65 -4.60 -0.57
C LEU A 29 5.46 -4.65 0.95
N PRO A 30 5.45 -3.51 1.67
CA PRO A 30 5.22 -3.51 3.11
C PRO A 30 3.87 -4.15 3.45
N SER A 31 3.75 -4.74 4.63
CA SER A 31 2.49 -5.21 5.18
C SER A 31 1.84 -4.13 6.03
N VAL A 32 0.51 -4.01 5.97
CA VAL A 32 -0.25 -3.06 6.78
C VAL A 32 -1.33 -3.82 7.55
N THR A 33 -1.39 -3.60 8.86
CA THR A 33 -2.36 -4.22 9.76
C THR A 33 -3.02 -3.16 10.65
N PHE A 34 -4.29 -3.40 11.01
CA PHE A 34 -5.04 -2.52 11.90
C PHE A 34 -5.13 -3.15 13.28
N LEU A 35 -4.82 -2.37 14.31
CA LEU A 35 -4.78 -2.77 15.71
C LEU A 35 -5.70 -1.84 16.52
N GLY A 36 -6.43 -2.42 17.48
CA GLY A 36 -7.38 -1.68 18.31
C GLY A 36 -8.79 -1.61 17.72
N VAL A 37 -9.65 -0.82 18.38
CA VAL A 37 -11.06 -0.63 18.03
C VAL A 37 -11.40 0.86 18.05
N PRO A 38 -12.29 1.34 17.16
CA PRO A 38 -12.71 2.73 17.17
C PRO A 38 -13.17 3.19 18.58
N PRO A 39 -12.91 4.45 18.96
CA PRO A 39 -12.37 5.51 18.11
C PRO A 39 -10.83 5.50 18.00
N HIS A 40 -10.11 4.71 18.79
CA HIS A 40 -8.65 4.68 18.81
C HIS A 40 -8.10 3.51 17.98
N VAL A 41 -7.45 3.82 16.86
CA VAL A 41 -6.90 2.79 15.97
C VAL A 41 -5.41 3.05 15.76
N THR A 42 -4.61 2.00 15.85
CA THR A 42 -3.22 2.01 15.41
C THR A 42 -3.12 1.24 14.10
N VAL A 43 -2.52 1.85 13.09
CA VAL A 43 -2.23 1.19 11.81
C VAL A 43 -0.75 0.86 11.80
N SER A 44 -0.41 -0.42 11.88
CA SER A 44 0.96 -0.89 11.83
C SER A 44 1.40 -1.10 10.39
N CYS A 45 2.61 -0.65 10.07
CA CYS A 45 3.30 -1.01 8.84
C CYS A 45 4.59 -1.76 9.14
N THR A 46 4.82 -2.86 8.43
CA THR A 46 6.07 -3.63 8.52
C THR A 46 6.71 -3.81 7.15
N ALA A 47 8.04 -3.73 7.09
CA ALA A 47 8.83 -3.93 5.89
C ALA A 47 10.10 -4.73 6.20
N LEU A 48 10.50 -5.64 5.31
CA LEU A 48 11.75 -6.37 5.44
C LEU A 48 12.87 -5.62 4.70
N SER A 49 13.99 -5.38 5.35
CA SER A 49 15.16 -4.75 4.74
C SER A 49 16.47 -5.50 5.06
N SER A 50 17.32 -5.65 4.06
CA SER A 50 18.71 -6.12 4.23
C SER A 50 19.68 -4.98 4.57
N LEU A 51 19.24 -3.72 4.52
CA LEU A 51 20.02 -2.51 4.76
C LEU A 51 19.20 -1.55 5.65
N PRO A 52 18.90 -1.90 6.90
CA PRO A 52 18.03 -1.10 7.77
C PRO A 52 18.51 0.35 7.92
N ASP A 53 19.82 0.57 8.11
CA ASP A 53 20.42 1.91 8.25
C ASP A 53 20.24 2.82 7.02
N LEU A 54 19.99 2.23 5.84
CA LEU A 54 19.78 2.94 4.58
C LEU A 54 18.33 2.84 4.10
N THR A 55 17.42 2.37 4.94
CA THR A 55 16.01 2.19 4.59
C THR A 55 15.14 3.14 5.39
N LEU A 56 14.34 3.94 4.67
CA LEU A 56 13.34 4.80 5.27
C LEU A 56 11.99 4.08 5.25
N LEU A 57 11.33 4.03 6.40
CA LEU A 57 9.95 3.58 6.56
C LEU A 57 9.14 4.75 7.12
N TYR A 58 8.15 5.25 6.39
CA TYR A 58 7.35 6.39 6.82
C TYR A 58 5.92 6.38 6.28
N TRP A 59 5.07 7.25 6.83
CA TRP A 59 3.67 7.40 6.51
C TRP A 59 3.38 8.74 5.80
N LEU A 60 2.50 8.67 4.82
CA LEU A 60 1.91 9.84 4.15
C LEU A 60 0.39 9.82 4.30
N GLY A 61 -0.23 10.98 4.50
CA GLY A 61 -1.67 11.20 4.36
C GLY A 61 -1.96 12.05 3.14
N ASN A 62 -2.70 11.53 2.16
CA ASN A 62 -2.99 12.23 0.89
C ASN A 62 -1.71 12.74 0.18
N GLY A 63 -0.61 12.00 0.30
CA GLY A 63 0.69 12.36 -0.29
C GLY A 63 1.50 13.40 0.49
N SER A 64 1.03 13.87 1.64
CA SER A 64 1.77 14.77 2.54
C SER A 64 2.23 14.04 3.80
N PHE A 65 3.32 14.50 4.41
CA PHE A 65 3.72 14.07 5.76
C PHE A 65 2.58 14.27 6.77
N VAL A 66 2.43 13.31 7.69
CA VAL A 66 1.31 13.21 8.61
C VAL A 66 1.22 14.45 9.51
N GLU A 67 2.34 14.91 10.05
CA GLU A 67 2.45 16.08 10.92
C GLU A 67 2.04 17.39 10.23
N LYS A 68 2.19 17.46 8.90
CA LYS A 68 1.72 18.61 8.11
C LYS A 68 0.21 18.57 7.89
N LEU A 69 -0.35 17.37 7.69
CA LEU A 69 -1.79 17.20 7.51
C LEU A 69 -2.53 17.33 8.86
N TYR A 70 -1.96 16.80 9.94
CA TYR A 70 -2.53 16.74 11.29
C TYR A 70 -1.66 17.52 12.29
N PRO A 71 -1.61 18.86 12.18
CA PRO A 71 -0.79 19.69 13.07
C PRO A 71 -1.29 19.70 14.53
N ASP A 72 -2.54 19.28 14.76
CA ASP A 72 -3.16 19.10 16.07
C ASP A 72 -2.76 17.78 16.75
N GLY A 73 -2.06 16.89 16.05
CA GLY A 73 -1.65 15.58 16.57
C GLY A 73 -2.79 14.56 16.68
N ALA A 74 -3.93 14.79 16.01
CA ALA A 74 -5.03 13.81 15.98
C ALA A 74 -4.62 12.49 15.31
N VAL A 75 -3.66 12.57 14.37
CA VAL A 75 -2.95 11.43 13.80
C VAL A 75 -1.45 11.67 13.95
N ARG A 76 -0.72 10.66 14.44
CA ARG A 76 0.72 10.77 14.70
C ARG A 76 1.46 9.55 14.16
N GLU A 77 2.57 9.81 13.50
CA GLU A 77 3.50 8.78 13.10
C GLU A 77 4.40 8.39 14.29
N GLY A 78 4.54 7.10 14.56
CA GLY A 78 5.41 6.55 15.60
C GLY A 78 6.89 6.54 15.20
N MET A 79 7.73 6.09 16.13
CA MET A 79 9.14 5.83 15.85
C MET A 79 9.29 4.53 15.03
N VAL A 80 10.36 4.44 14.25
CA VAL A 80 10.75 3.16 13.63
C VAL A 80 11.30 2.24 14.72
N VAL A 81 10.82 0.99 14.72
CA VAL A 81 11.33 -0.09 15.55
C VAL A 81 11.96 -1.14 14.63
N GLU A 82 13.13 -1.63 15.03
CA GLU A 82 13.88 -2.62 14.27
C GLU A 82 13.90 -3.96 14.99
N GLU A 83 13.53 -5.02 14.28
CA GLU A 83 13.56 -6.39 14.79
C GLU A 83 14.44 -7.27 13.88
N PRO A 84 15.62 -7.72 14.33
CA PRO A 84 16.47 -8.62 13.56
C PRO A 84 15.76 -9.94 13.22
N ARG A 85 15.80 -10.35 11.94
CA ARG A 85 15.19 -11.60 11.44
C ARG A 85 16.12 -12.30 10.44
N GLY A 86 16.97 -13.18 10.95
CA GLY A 86 17.95 -13.89 10.13
C GLY A 86 19.02 -12.92 9.59
N SER A 87 19.16 -12.85 8.26
CA SER A 87 20.09 -11.92 7.59
C SER A 87 19.48 -10.56 7.22
N ALA A 88 18.23 -10.31 7.63
CA ALA A 88 17.52 -9.07 7.36
C ALA A 88 16.92 -8.52 8.66
N THR A 89 16.39 -7.30 8.61
CA THR A 89 15.70 -6.63 9.71
C THR A 89 14.27 -6.33 9.28
N VAL A 90 13.31 -6.63 10.17
CA VAL A 90 11.93 -6.14 10.03
C VAL A 90 11.88 -4.75 10.63
N LEU A 91 11.56 -3.77 9.80
CA LEU A 91 11.26 -2.41 10.22
C LEU A 91 9.76 -2.31 10.47
N HIS A 92 9.39 -1.72 11.60
CA HIS A 92 8.01 -1.48 11.99
C HIS A 92 7.81 0.00 12.26
N ARG A 93 6.71 0.57 11.76
CA ARG A 93 6.32 1.95 12.09
C ARG A 93 4.82 2.10 12.14
N ASP A 94 4.35 2.52 13.30
CA ASP A 94 2.92 2.70 13.55
C ASP A 94 2.43 4.08 13.15
N LEU A 95 1.17 4.14 12.75
CA LEU A 95 0.39 5.36 12.63
C LEU A 95 -0.71 5.32 13.70
N HIS A 96 -0.65 6.23 14.66
CA HIS A 96 -1.60 6.31 15.77
C HIS A 96 -2.71 7.31 15.44
N ILE A 97 -3.96 6.84 15.42
CA ILE A 97 -5.14 7.66 15.19
C ILE A 97 -5.87 7.81 16.52
N GLY A 98 -5.88 9.04 17.03
CA GLY A 98 -6.47 9.37 18.32
C GLY A 98 -8.00 9.35 18.31
N SER A 99 -8.64 9.65 17.19
CA SER A 99 -10.09 9.53 17.04
C SER A 99 -10.45 9.31 15.58
N LEU A 100 -11.02 8.14 15.28
CA LEU A 100 -11.42 7.76 13.93
C LEU A 100 -12.71 8.50 13.55
N GLY A 101 -12.58 9.56 12.76
CA GLY A 101 -13.68 10.34 12.23
C GLY A 101 -13.78 10.28 10.71
N ALA A 102 -14.69 11.09 10.16
CA ALA A 102 -14.93 11.16 8.72
C ALA A 102 -13.70 11.66 7.94
N ARG A 103 -12.83 12.44 8.57
CA ARG A 103 -11.59 12.95 7.96
C ARG A 103 -10.56 11.83 7.83
N GLU A 104 -10.36 11.03 8.87
CA GLU A 104 -9.39 9.93 8.92
C GLU A 104 -9.79 8.82 7.94
N LEU A 105 -11.08 8.49 7.89
CA LEU A 105 -11.63 7.50 6.96
C LEU A 105 -11.48 7.91 5.48
N ARG A 106 -11.51 9.21 5.17
CA ARG A 106 -11.28 9.73 3.81
C ARG A 106 -9.82 10.01 3.49
N THR A 107 -8.93 9.96 4.49
CA THR A 107 -7.52 10.22 4.28
C THR A 107 -6.83 8.96 3.77
N ASN A 108 -6.16 9.09 2.63
CA ASN A 108 -5.39 8.01 2.04
C ASN A 108 -4.05 7.91 2.75
N PHE A 109 -4.03 7.17 3.86
CA PHE A 109 -2.79 6.84 4.56
C PHE A 109 -2.01 5.80 3.77
N THR A 110 -0.74 6.10 3.48
CA THR A 110 0.15 5.26 2.69
C THR A 110 1.44 5.06 3.45
N CYS A 111 1.79 3.80 3.72
CA CYS A 111 3.09 3.43 4.21
C CYS A 111 4.07 3.34 3.04
N VAL A 112 5.23 3.97 3.17
CA VAL A 112 6.26 4.05 2.15
C VAL A 112 7.56 3.47 2.67
N VAL A 113 8.20 2.64 1.84
CA VAL A 113 9.53 2.09 2.04
C VAL A 113 10.43 2.60 0.92
N LEU A 114 11.54 3.24 1.29
CA LEU A 114 12.58 3.70 0.37
C LEU A 114 13.92 3.12 0.81
N SER A 115 14.65 2.51 -0.11
CA SER A 115 16.02 2.03 0.14
C SER A 115 16.86 2.07 -1.15
N PRO A 116 18.18 1.80 -1.08
CA PRO A 116 19.01 1.67 -2.29
C PRO A 116 18.51 0.60 -3.27
N ALA A 117 17.74 -0.38 -2.81
CA ALA A 117 17.14 -1.40 -3.66
C ALA A 117 15.88 -0.91 -4.41
N GLY A 118 15.27 0.19 -3.98
CA GLY A 118 14.16 0.82 -4.70
C GLY A 118 13.10 1.45 -3.79
N PHE A 119 11.85 1.38 -4.26
CA PHE A 119 10.68 1.97 -3.61
C PHE A 119 9.53 0.95 -3.56
N ALA A 120 8.81 0.91 -2.44
CA ALA A 120 7.54 0.21 -2.32
C ALA A 120 6.59 1.01 -1.43
N ALA A 121 5.29 0.96 -1.71
CA ALA A 121 4.29 1.65 -0.89
C ALA A 121 2.99 0.86 -0.80
N ARG A 122 2.36 0.84 0.38
CA ARG A 122 1.05 0.22 0.59
C ARG A 122 0.10 1.19 1.29
N GLN A 123 -1.07 1.34 0.71
CA GLN A 123 -2.16 2.11 1.31
C GLN A 123 -2.83 1.31 2.44
N ALA A 124 -3.11 1.99 3.55
CA ALA A 124 -4.02 1.50 4.57
C ALA A 124 -5.45 1.59 4.02
N ARG A 125 -6.06 0.44 3.76
CA ARG A 125 -7.46 0.36 3.33
C ARG A 125 -8.32 0.07 4.55
N TRP A 126 -9.10 1.06 4.96
CA TRP A 126 -10.31 0.82 5.73
C TRP A 126 -11.13 -0.22 4.95
N ALA A 127 -11.64 -1.26 5.61
CA ALA A 127 -12.37 -2.32 4.93
C ALA A 127 -13.37 -1.70 3.94
N PRO A 128 -13.39 -2.13 2.66
CA PRO A 128 -14.50 -1.78 1.80
C PRO A 128 -15.75 -2.31 2.51
N ASP A 129 -16.77 -1.46 2.64
CA ASP A 129 -18.10 -1.88 3.08
C ASP A 129 -18.44 -3.15 2.28
N GLU A 130 -18.58 -4.30 2.94
CA GLU A 130 -19.16 -5.48 2.32
C GLU A 130 -20.62 -5.10 2.05
N ALA A 131 -20.87 -4.50 0.87
CA ALA A 131 -22.22 -4.28 0.39
C ALA A 131 -22.95 -5.63 0.47
N PRO A 132 -24.11 -5.71 1.15
CA PRO A 132 -24.88 -6.94 1.18
C PRO A 132 -25.14 -7.35 -0.27
N ALA A 133 -24.81 -8.59 -0.62
CA ALA A 133 -25.34 -9.20 -1.82
C ALA A 133 -26.87 -9.20 -1.68
N GLU A 134 -27.52 -8.21 -2.27
CA GLU A 134 -28.96 -8.23 -2.51
C GLU A 134 -29.20 -9.41 -3.46
N GLY A 135 -29.45 -10.57 -2.86
CA GLY A 135 -29.85 -11.76 -3.58
C GLY A 135 -31.15 -11.45 -4.32
N PRO A 136 -31.30 -11.89 -5.58
CA PRO A 136 -32.49 -11.58 -6.35
C PRO A 136 -33.71 -12.21 -5.67
N GLY A 137 -34.67 -11.35 -5.30
CA GLY A 137 -35.99 -11.77 -4.89
C GLY A 137 -36.65 -12.57 -6.00
N LEU A 138 -37.07 -13.79 -5.68
CA LEU A 138 -37.98 -14.56 -6.49
C LEU A 138 -39.40 -14.23 -6.03
N GLY A 139 -40.09 -13.43 -6.84
CA GLY A 139 -41.55 -13.43 -6.92
C GLY A 139 -42.05 -14.53 -7.85
#